data_AF-A0A059PJ47-F1
#
_entry.id   AF-A0A059PJ47-F1
#
_cell.length_a   1.000
_cell.length_b   1.000
_cell.length_c   1.000
_cell.angle_alpha   90.00
_cell.angle_beta   90.00
_cell.angle_gamma   90.00
#
_symmetry.space_group_name_H-M   'P 1'
#
loop_
_entity.id
_entity.type
_entity.pdbx_description
1 polymer ?
#
loop_
_entity_poly.entity_id
_entity_poly.type
_entity_poly.pdbx_seq_one_letter_code
_entity_poly.pdbx_strand_id
1 'polypeptide(L)'
;LDGSPVSYIGLEDICLIGQGWWEKAKRTHLENLHTIHVRNIEIQGFFKFSSMIQLAFLLKHLTKISVINCTVFVIPCLTSCFLKKVEYLDLSQNLLSDITMQESLCNGDSKMRNINTLNVSHNSLKSLQLMSHLVTSLDRLTSLDMSHNNFVKMPQSCSWPASLRFMNLSTTKLHRVTPCLPLSLTVLDLSQNFLTEFHLHLPNLAELWLTGNRIIALPEGGHFPSLRMLFIQSNTLNMFNKSDLMAFQSLQVLEAG
;
A
#
# COMPACT_ATOMS: atom_id res chain seq x y z
N LEU A 1 -26.11 20.90 12.92
CA LEU A 1 -24.70 20.60 13.28
C LEU A 1 -24.00 21.95 13.37
N ASP A 2 -24.41 22.75 14.35
CA ASP A 2 -24.14 24.19 14.33
C ASP A 2 -22.96 24.44 15.26
N GLY A 3 -21.86 24.99 14.73
CA GLY A 3 -20.68 25.36 15.50
C GLY A 3 -19.79 24.21 15.98
N SER A 4 -20.17 22.94 15.78
CA SER A 4 -19.35 21.79 16.19
C SER A 4 -18.15 21.58 15.25
N PRO A 5 -16.91 21.42 15.77
CA PRO A 5 -15.76 21.08 14.94
C PRO A 5 -15.91 19.66 14.43
N VAL A 6 -16.17 19.50 13.13
CA VAL A 6 -16.23 18.19 12.49
C VAL A 6 -14.81 17.77 12.18
N SER A 7 -14.30 16.78 12.91
CA SER A 7 -12.94 16.25 12.71
C SER A 7 -12.87 14.98 11.88
N TYR A 8 -14.01 14.32 11.72
CA TYR A 8 -14.16 13.02 11.11
C TYR A 8 -15.48 12.94 10.32
N ILE A 9 -15.42 12.35 9.13
CA ILE A 9 -16.59 11.91 8.38
C ILE A 9 -16.44 10.41 8.10
N GLY A 10 -17.45 9.64 8.49
CA GLY A 10 -17.55 8.20 8.27
C GLY A 10 -18.78 7.88 7.43
N LEU A 11 -18.62 7.12 6.35
CA LEU A 11 -19.71 6.58 5.54
C LEU A 11 -19.46 5.10 5.31
N GLU A 12 -20.38 4.24 5.74
CA GLU A 12 -20.22 2.79 5.63
C GLU A 12 -21.53 2.14 5.19
N ASP A 13 -21.44 1.17 4.28
CA ASP A 13 -22.54 0.30 3.86
C ASP A 13 -23.79 1.07 3.36
N ILE A 14 -23.56 2.11 2.54
CA ILE A 14 -24.64 2.91 1.95
C ILE A 14 -24.62 2.88 0.42
N CYS A 15 -25.82 2.99 -0.15
CA CYS A 15 -26.03 3.20 -1.57
C CYS A 15 -26.39 4.68 -1.81
N LEU A 16 -25.60 5.35 -2.63
CA LEU A 16 -25.85 6.73 -3.04
C LEU A 16 -26.53 6.75 -4.42
N ILE A 17 -27.67 7.43 -4.47
CA ILE A 17 -28.44 7.70 -5.69
C ILE A 17 -28.46 9.21 -5.97
N GLY A 18 -28.37 9.61 -7.24
CA GLY A 18 -28.56 11.01 -7.65
C GLY A 18 -27.43 11.58 -8.51
N GLN A 19 -27.20 12.89 -8.37
CA GLN A 19 -26.23 13.67 -9.17
C GLN A 19 -25.09 14.26 -8.33
N GLY A 20 -25.08 14.07 -7.01
CA GLY A 20 -24.04 14.55 -6.10
C GLY A 20 -23.68 16.03 -6.28
N TRP A 21 -24.55 16.95 -5.87
CA TRP A 21 -24.26 18.38 -5.86
C TRP A 21 -23.61 18.77 -4.54
N TRP A 22 -22.43 19.38 -4.62
CA TRP A 22 -21.61 19.69 -3.45
C TRP A 22 -21.51 21.19 -3.24
N GLU A 23 -22.00 21.66 -2.09
CA GLU A 23 -21.84 23.06 -1.67
C GLU A 23 -21.19 23.13 -0.29
N LYS A 24 -20.36 24.15 -0.09
CA LYS A 24 -19.75 24.40 1.22
C LYS A 24 -20.84 24.80 2.22
N ALA A 25 -21.00 24.02 3.29
CA ALA A 25 -21.87 24.37 4.40
C ALA A 25 -21.42 25.69 5.05
N LYS A 26 -22.34 26.67 5.13
CA LYS A 26 -22.02 28.05 5.59
C LYS A 26 -21.62 28.14 7.07
N ARG A 27 -22.00 27.18 7.91
CA ARG A 27 -21.89 27.24 9.39
C ARG A 27 -21.10 26.08 10.01
N THR A 28 -20.26 25.40 9.21
CA THR A 28 -19.47 24.23 9.67
C THR A 28 -17.97 24.53 9.55
N HIS A 29 -17.24 24.32 10.64
CA HIS A 29 -15.79 24.48 10.74
C HIS A 29 -15.05 23.28 10.12
N LEU A 30 -14.97 23.26 8.80
CA LEU A 30 -14.37 22.17 8.00
C LEU A 30 -12.84 22.18 8.04
N GLU A 31 -12.22 23.24 8.56
CA GLU A 31 -10.78 23.33 8.78
C GLU A 31 -10.25 22.29 9.79
N ASN A 32 -11.13 21.80 10.66
CA ASN A 32 -10.81 20.76 11.64
C ASN A 32 -11.05 19.34 11.11
N LEU A 33 -11.57 19.21 9.88
CA LEU A 33 -11.80 17.91 9.25
C LEU A 33 -10.48 17.34 8.75
N HIS A 34 -9.97 16.36 9.48
CA HIS A 34 -8.68 15.73 9.18
C HIS A 34 -8.84 14.31 8.64
N THR A 35 -9.93 13.63 9.00
CA THR A 35 -10.12 12.22 8.67
C THR A 35 -11.40 12.02 7.87
N ILE A 36 -11.30 11.31 6.76
CA ILE A 36 -12.44 10.75 6.03
C ILE A 36 -12.26 9.24 5.95
N HIS A 37 -13.31 8.52 6.33
CA HIS A 37 -13.40 7.06 6.19
C HIS A 37 -14.67 6.72 5.41
N VAL A 38 -14.50 6.03 4.30
CA VAL A 38 -15.57 5.68 3.39
C VAL A 38 -15.39 4.22 3.03
N ARG A 39 -16.41 3.39 3.27
CA ARG A 39 -16.34 1.94 3.06
C ARG A 39 -17.62 1.40 2.46
N ASN A 40 -17.49 0.44 1.55
CA ASN A 40 -18.62 -0.31 0.97
C ASN A 40 -19.71 0.64 0.41
N ILE A 41 -19.29 1.67 -0.32
CA ILE A 41 -20.22 2.60 -0.95
C ILE A 41 -20.49 2.17 -2.38
N GLU A 42 -21.78 2.02 -2.70
CA GLU A 42 -22.25 1.89 -4.07
C GLU A 42 -22.76 3.24 -4.56
N ILE A 43 -22.27 3.73 -5.69
CA ILE A 43 -22.79 4.94 -6.33
C ILE A 43 -23.54 4.55 -7.60
N GLN A 44 -24.86 4.53 -7.54
CA GLN A 44 -25.70 4.19 -8.68
C GLN A 44 -25.73 5.32 -9.70
N GLY A 45 -25.39 4.99 -10.94
CA GLY A 45 -25.30 5.98 -12.00
C GLY A 45 -24.20 7.00 -11.75
N PHE A 46 -23.02 6.57 -11.26
CA PHE A 46 -21.86 7.44 -11.00
C PHE A 46 -21.55 8.44 -12.13
N PHE A 47 -21.78 8.07 -13.39
CA PHE A 47 -21.64 8.97 -14.55
C PHE A 47 -22.53 10.23 -14.51
N LYS A 48 -23.55 10.25 -13.64
CA LYS A 48 -24.43 11.40 -13.38
C LYS A 48 -23.91 12.31 -12.27
N PHE A 49 -22.91 11.87 -11.50
CA PHE A 49 -22.37 12.66 -10.40
C PHE A 49 -21.57 13.83 -10.94
N SER A 50 -21.75 15.00 -10.32
CA SER A 50 -20.95 16.17 -10.63
C SER A 50 -19.47 15.92 -10.28
N SER A 51 -18.58 16.67 -10.93
CA SER A 51 -17.14 16.52 -10.73
C SER A 51 -16.78 16.70 -9.25
N MET A 52 -16.06 15.71 -8.71
CA MET A 52 -15.55 15.74 -7.33
C MET A 52 -14.54 16.86 -7.09
N ILE A 53 -14.11 17.58 -8.15
CA ILE A 53 -13.30 18.80 -8.01
C ILE A 53 -14.02 19.87 -7.17
N GLN A 54 -15.35 19.86 -7.15
CA GLN A 54 -16.14 20.77 -6.31
C GLN A 54 -15.88 20.53 -4.80
N LEU A 55 -15.40 19.35 -4.41
CA LEU A 55 -15.02 19.02 -3.03
C LEU A 55 -13.65 19.58 -2.63
N ALA A 56 -12.97 20.33 -3.50
CA ALA A 56 -11.66 20.92 -3.21
C ALA A 56 -11.61 21.68 -1.87
N PHE A 57 -12.72 22.31 -1.46
CA PHE A 57 -12.81 23.02 -0.18
C PHE A 57 -12.67 22.10 1.05
N LEU A 58 -13.03 20.82 0.94
CA LEU A 58 -12.87 19.80 1.98
C LEU A 58 -11.48 19.17 1.95
N LEU A 59 -11.00 18.82 0.75
CA LEU A 59 -9.81 17.99 0.56
C LEU A 59 -8.51 18.61 1.10
N LYS A 60 -8.43 19.95 1.13
CA LYS A 60 -7.23 20.71 1.53
C LYS A 60 -6.81 20.57 3.00
N HIS A 61 -7.68 20.05 3.87
CA HIS A 61 -7.40 19.91 5.31
C HIS A 61 -7.15 18.46 5.74
N LEU A 62 -7.43 17.50 4.87
CA LEU A 62 -7.38 16.08 5.19
C LEU A 62 -5.94 15.60 5.38
N THR A 63 -5.74 14.81 6.44
CA THR A 63 -4.49 14.11 6.73
C THR A 63 -4.66 12.59 6.59
N LYS A 64 -5.86 12.06 6.83
CA LYS A 64 -6.16 10.63 6.73
C LYS A 64 -7.37 10.41 5.84
N ILE A 65 -7.20 9.60 4.79
CA ILE A 65 -8.25 9.27 3.85
C ILE A 65 -8.28 7.76 3.68
N SER A 66 -9.44 7.16 3.93
CA SER A 66 -9.74 5.78 3.57
C SER A 66 -10.96 5.77 2.67
N VAL A 67 -10.82 5.19 1.48
CA VAL A 67 -11.92 4.93 0.55
C VAL A 67 -11.80 3.48 0.12
N ILE A 68 -12.53 2.59 0.78
CA ILE A 68 -12.34 1.14 0.73
C ILE A 68 -13.56 0.49 0.09
N ASN A 69 -13.37 -0.37 -0.91
CA ASN A 69 -14.49 -1.07 -1.55
C ASN A 69 -15.61 -0.12 -2.03
N CYS A 70 -15.20 0.95 -2.71
CA CYS A 70 -16.11 1.98 -3.22
C CYS A 70 -16.08 2.08 -4.74
N THR A 71 -15.55 1.05 -5.41
CA THR A 71 -15.38 1.01 -6.88
C THR A 71 -14.54 2.16 -7.46
N VAL A 72 -13.68 2.78 -6.65
CA VAL A 72 -12.81 3.87 -7.12
C VAL A 72 -11.89 3.32 -8.19
N PHE A 73 -11.94 3.90 -9.39
CA PHE A 73 -11.05 3.50 -10.47
C PHE A 73 -9.93 4.51 -10.69
N VAL A 74 -10.08 5.78 -10.28
CA VAL A 74 -9.04 6.82 -10.41
C VAL A 74 -9.29 7.96 -9.41
N ILE A 75 -8.23 8.56 -8.90
CA ILE A 75 -8.25 9.92 -8.35
C ILE A 75 -7.62 10.81 -9.41
N PRO A 76 -8.36 11.70 -10.09
CA PRO A 76 -7.76 12.55 -11.12
C PRO A 76 -6.58 13.36 -10.55
N CYS A 77 -5.50 13.58 -11.31
CA CYS A 77 -4.32 14.32 -10.84
C CYS A 77 -4.68 15.73 -10.35
N LEU A 78 -5.66 16.37 -11.00
CA LEU A 78 -6.20 17.67 -10.56
C LEU A 78 -6.82 17.60 -9.17
N THR A 79 -7.43 16.46 -8.80
CA THR A 79 -7.97 16.23 -7.47
C THR A 79 -6.86 15.99 -6.45
N SER A 80 -5.85 15.19 -6.79
CA SER A 80 -4.72 14.91 -5.89
C SER A 80 -3.88 16.15 -5.59
N CYS A 81 -3.92 17.18 -6.45
CA CYS A 81 -3.35 18.50 -6.17
C CYS A 81 -3.92 19.19 -4.91
N PHE A 82 -5.13 18.84 -4.46
CA PHE A 82 -5.71 19.37 -3.22
C PHE A 82 -5.30 18.59 -1.97
N LEU A 83 -4.76 17.37 -2.13
CA LEU A 83 -4.45 16.43 -1.05
C LEU A 83 -3.05 16.65 -0.43
N LYS A 84 -2.61 17.90 -0.32
CA LYS A 84 -1.23 18.26 0.07
C LYS A 84 -0.88 17.90 1.51
N LYS A 85 -1.87 17.77 2.39
CA LYS A 85 -1.69 17.45 3.81
C LYS A 85 -1.87 15.96 4.12
N VAL A 86 -2.22 15.14 3.12
CA VAL A 86 -2.48 13.72 3.35
C VAL A 86 -1.19 13.01 3.76
N GLU A 87 -1.30 12.29 4.86
CA GLU A 87 -0.27 11.48 5.49
C GLU A 87 -0.60 9.99 5.36
N TYR A 88 -1.88 9.64 5.47
CA TYR A 88 -2.37 8.27 5.34
C TYR A 88 -3.42 8.21 4.23
N LEU A 89 -3.18 7.36 3.23
CA LEU A 89 -4.09 7.14 2.11
C LEU A 89 -4.35 5.65 1.93
N ASP A 90 -5.59 5.23 2.16
CA ASP A 90 -6.06 3.88 1.92
C ASP A 90 -7.09 3.87 0.79
N LEU A 91 -6.75 3.18 -0.30
CA LEU A 91 -7.58 2.97 -1.48
C LEU A 91 -7.75 1.46 -1.75
N SER A 92 -7.72 0.65 -0.70
CA SER A 92 -7.84 -0.80 -0.81
C SER A 92 -9.20 -1.26 -1.34
N GLN A 93 -9.22 -2.45 -1.95
CA GLN A 93 -10.43 -3.11 -2.45
C GLN A 93 -11.16 -2.28 -3.52
N ASN A 94 -10.43 -1.63 -4.40
CA ASN A 94 -11.00 -0.78 -5.45
C ASN A 94 -10.66 -1.33 -6.84
N LEU A 95 -10.81 -0.49 -7.86
CA LEU A 95 -10.63 -0.85 -9.27
C LEU A 95 -9.41 -0.14 -9.87
N LEU A 96 -8.41 0.19 -9.06
CA LEU A 96 -7.19 0.86 -9.53
C LEU A 96 -6.38 -0.10 -10.41
N SER A 97 -5.97 0.42 -11.56
CA SER A 97 -5.03 -0.19 -12.50
C SER A 97 -3.73 0.62 -12.55
N ASP A 98 -2.73 0.11 -13.25
CA ASP A 98 -1.46 0.80 -13.49
C ASP A 98 -1.66 2.21 -14.08
N ILE A 99 -2.52 2.34 -15.11
CA ILE A 99 -2.78 3.61 -15.81
C ILE A 99 -3.47 4.61 -14.88
N THR A 100 -4.42 4.15 -14.08
CA THR A 100 -5.17 5.03 -13.20
C THR A 100 -4.38 5.41 -11.95
N MET A 101 -3.47 4.55 -11.48
CA MET A 101 -2.50 4.91 -10.45
C MET A 101 -1.51 5.94 -10.96
N GLN A 102 -1.04 5.79 -12.20
CA GLN A 102 -0.20 6.76 -12.86
C GLN A 102 -0.88 8.14 -12.92
N GLU A 103 -2.17 8.21 -13.27
CA GLU A 103 -2.96 9.44 -13.20
C GLU A 103 -3.09 9.96 -11.74
N SER A 104 -3.39 9.07 -10.78
CA SER A 104 -3.60 9.46 -9.38
C SER A 104 -2.36 10.04 -8.70
N LEU A 105 -1.18 9.56 -9.10
CA LEU A 105 0.11 10.05 -8.65
C LEU A 105 0.76 11.05 -9.61
N CYS A 106 -0.02 11.64 -10.53
CA CYS A 106 0.43 12.69 -11.46
C CYS A 106 1.71 12.33 -12.23
N ASN A 107 1.78 11.13 -12.79
CA ASN A 107 2.96 10.61 -13.49
C ASN A 107 4.26 10.67 -12.65
N GLY A 108 4.16 10.55 -11.32
CA GLY A 108 5.29 10.63 -10.40
C GLY A 108 5.59 12.02 -9.86
N ASP A 109 4.94 13.09 -10.34
CA ASP A 109 5.01 14.46 -9.75
C ASP A 109 3.86 14.72 -8.77
N SER A 110 3.56 13.72 -7.93
CA SER A 110 2.49 13.81 -6.93
C SER A 110 2.71 15.00 -5.98
N LYS A 111 1.62 15.73 -5.70
CA LYS A 111 1.61 16.81 -4.70
C LYS A 111 1.31 16.31 -3.29
N MET A 112 1.00 15.01 -3.14
CA MET A 112 0.76 14.36 -1.85
C MET A 112 2.09 13.98 -1.17
N ARG A 113 3.03 14.93 -1.06
CA ARG A 113 4.40 14.68 -0.57
C ARG A 113 4.49 14.33 0.92
N ASN A 114 3.40 14.48 1.65
CA ASN A 114 3.32 14.17 3.08
C ASN A 114 2.90 12.72 3.36
N ILE A 115 2.55 11.93 2.34
CA ILE A 115 2.14 10.54 2.54
C ILE A 115 3.26 9.76 3.23
N ASN A 116 2.93 9.18 4.37
CA ASN A 116 3.74 8.24 5.12
C ASN A 116 3.28 6.79 4.94
N THR A 117 1.99 6.59 4.64
CA THR A 117 1.35 5.28 4.48
C THR A 117 0.44 5.30 3.27
N LEU A 118 0.70 4.39 2.33
CA LEU A 118 -0.13 4.18 1.15
C LEU A 118 -0.60 2.72 1.10
N ASN A 119 -1.90 2.51 1.14
CA ASN A 119 -2.51 1.20 0.95
C ASN A 119 -3.28 1.19 -0.38
N VAL A 120 -2.82 0.36 -1.31
CA VAL A 120 -3.46 0.10 -2.62
C VAL A 120 -3.69 -1.41 -2.81
N SER A 121 -3.81 -2.15 -1.71
CA SER A 121 -4.10 -3.58 -1.71
C SER A 121 -5.46 -3.90 -2.37
N HIS A 122 -5.63 -5.15 -2.82
CA HIS A 122 -6.88 -5.59 -3.45
C HIS A 122 -7.33 -4.69 -4.62
N ASN A 123 -6.41 -4.42 -5.55
CA ASN A 123 -6.68 -3.68 -6.77
C ASN A 123 -6.23 -4.53 -7.98
N SER A 124 -6.06 -3.91 -9.14
CA SER A 124 -5.67 -4.58 -10.39
C SER A 124 -4.30 -4.12 -10.90
N LEU A 125 -3.36 -3.82 -9.99
CA LEU A 125 -2.00 -3.39 -10.34
C LEU A 125 -1.17 -4.56 -10.88
N LYS A 126 -0.32 -4.28 -11.88
CA LYS A 126 0.46 -5.29 -12.59
C LYS A 126 1.93 -4.94 -12.75
N SER A 127 2.34 -3.69 -12.58
CA SER A 127 3.73 -3.26 -12.79
C SER A 127 4.39 -2.71 -11.53
N LEU A 128 5.29 -3.50 -10.92
CA LEU A 128 6.16 -3.03 -9.84
C LEU A 128 7.12 -1.94 -10.30
N GLN A 129 7.61 -2.03 -11.55
CA GLN A 129 8.47 -1.00 -12.13
C GLN A 129 7.78 0.36 -12.14
N LEU A 130 6.54 0.40 -12.64
CA LEU A 130 5.75 1.62 -12.70
C LEU A 130 5.45 2.13 -11.29
N MET A 131 4.96 1.25 -10.40
CA MET A 131 4.66 1.65 -9.03
C MET A 131 5.87 2.25 -8.33
N SER A 132 7.04 1.63 -8.46
CA SER A 132 8.29 2.17 -7.89
C SER A 132 8.56 3.58 -8.40
N HIS A 133 8.51 3.79 -9.72
CA HIS A 133 8.71 5.11 -10.32
C HIS A 133 7.70 6.15 -9.81
N LEU A 134 6.42 5.80 -9.73
CA LEU A 134 5.36 6.71 -9.30
C LEU A 134 5.50 7.15 -7.84
N VAL A 135 6.00 6.27 -6.96
CA VAL A 135 6.16 6.58 -5.53
C VAL A 135 7.55 7.09 -5.16
N THR A 136 8.50 7.13 -6.11
CA THR A 136 9.90 7.52 -5.85
C THR A 136 9.99 8.92 -5.22
N SER A 137 9.13 9.86 -5.62
CA SER A 137 9.11 11.25 -5.13
C SER A 137 8.39 11.43 -3.79
N LEU A 138 7.81 10.36 -3.23
CA LEU A 138 7.12 10.40 -1.94
C LEU A 138 8.15 10.20 -0.82
N ASP A 139 8.98 11.22 -0.57
CA ASP A 139 10.14 11.17 0.32
C ASP A 139 9.81 10.77 1.77
N ARG A 140 8.54 10.90 2.19
CA ARG A 140 8.07 10.53 3.53
C ARG A 140 7.41 9.14 3.61
N LEU A 141 7.27 8.44 2.48
CA LEU A 141 6.57 7.16 2.42
C LEU A 141 7.37 6.08 3.16
N THR A 142 6.84 5.64 4.29
CA THR A 142 7.45 4.60 5.14
C THR A 142 6.78 3.25 5.03
N SER A 143 5.49 3.23 4.67
CA SER A 143 4.67 2.02 4.59
C SER A 143 3.90 1.97 3.27
N LEU A 144 4.08 0.88 2.53
CA LEU A 144 3.41 0.63 1.27
C LEU A 144 2.80 -0.77 1.24
N ASP A 145 1.47 -0.83 1.19
CA ASP A 145 0.75 -2.09 1.00
C ASP A 145 0.22 -2.19 -0.43
N MET A 146 0.72 -3.18 -1.16
CA MET A 146 0.27 -3.53 -2.51
C MET A 146 -0.17 -4.99 -2.60
N SER A 147 -0.51 -5.62 -1.47
CA SER A 147 -0.98 -7.00 -1.40
C SER A 147 -2.23 -7.24 -2.25
N HIS A 148 -2.52 -8.49 -2.60
CA HIS A 148 -3.71 -8.86 -3.38
C HIS A 148 -3.83 -8.10 -4.72
N ASN A 149 -2.70 -7.85 -5.39
CA ASN A 149 -2.63 -7.35 -6.76
C ASN A 149 -2.12 -8.46 -7.71
N ASN A 150 -1.80 -8.14 -8.97
CA ASN A 150 -1.42 -9.13 -9.98
C ASN A 150 -0.08 -8.78 -10.64
N PHE A 151 0.97 -8.57 -9.85
CA PHE A 151 2.31 -8.23 -10.35
C PHE A 151 2.94 -9.37 -11.15
N VAL A 152 2.84 -10.62 -10.68
CA VAL A 152 3.37 -11.86 -11.31
C VAL A 152 4.90 -11.92 -11.49
N LYS A 153 5.52 -10.82 -11.93
CA LYS A 153 6.97 -10.68 -12.17
C LYS A 153 7.49 -9.44 -11.45
N MET A 154 8.70 -9.57 -10.93
CA MET A 154 9.47 -8.46 -10.37
C MET A 154 10.60 -8.08 -11.35
N PRO A 155 10.79 -6.80 -11.70
CA PRO A 155 11.89 -6.35 -12.57
C PRO A 155 13.24 -6.44 -11.86
N GLN A 156 14.38 -6.31 -12.56
CA GLN A 156 15.70 -6.43 -11.91
C GLN A 156 16.08 -5.23 -11.04
N SER A 157 15.56 -4.04 -11.34
CA SER A 157 15.82 -2.81 -10.61
C SER A 157 14.54 -2.01 -10.45
N CYS A 158 14.42 -1.27 -9.37
CA CYS A 158 13.29 -0.40 -9.07
C CYS A 158 13.80 0.86 -8.37
N SER A 159 13.00 1.92 -8.43
CA SER A 159 13.27 3.17 -7.72
C SER A 159 12.27 3.30 -6.60
N TRP A 160 12.66 3.07 -5.35
CA TRP A 160 11.80 3.25 -4.19
C TRP A 160 12.28 4.44 -3.36
N PRO A 161 11.39 5.14 -2.63
CA PRO A 161 11.81 6.20 -1.72
C PRO A 161 12.70 5.62 -0.61
N ALA A 162 13.80 6.32 -0.28
CA ALA A 162 14.78 5.85 0.71
C ALA A 162 14.20 5.75 2.15
N SER A 163 13.05 6.38 2.38
CA SER A 163 12.29 6.31 3.63
C SER A 163 11.45 5.04 3.78
N LEU A 164 11.30 4.22 2.73
CA LEU A 164 10.45 3.03 2.79
C LEU A 164 11.02 1.99 3.78
N ARG A 165 10.17 1.50 4.68
CA ARG A 165 10.53 0.56 5.75
C ARG A 165 9.65 -0.69 5.75
N PHE A 166 8.36 -0.52 5.46
CA PHE A 166 7.39 -1.61 5.37
C PHE A 166 6.91 -1.75 3.93
N MET A 167 6.92 -2.99 3.42
CA MET A 167 6.33 -3.33 2.12
C MET A 167 5.56 -4.64 2.22
N ASN A 168 4.28 -4.61 1.83
CA ASN A 168 3.47 -5.81 1.68
C ASN A 168 3.22 -6.13 0.20
N LEU A 169 3.65 -7.32 -0.21
CA LEU A 169 3.49 -7.91 -1.54
C LEU A 169 2.85 -9.31 -1.45
N SER A 170 2.13 -9.60 -0.36
CA SER A 170 1.43 -10.87 -0.19
C SER A 170 0.34 -11.07 -1.24
N THR A 171 0.11 -12.32 -1.64
CA THR A 171 -0.93 -12.67 -2.63
C THR A 171 -0.79 -11.90 -3.95
N THR A 172 0.44 -11.69 -4.45
CA THR A 172 0.70 -10.95 -5.71
C THR A 172 1.14 -11.84 -6.88
N LYS A 173 1.12 -13.16 -6.68
CA LYS A 173 1.47 -14.22 -7.65
C LYS A 173 2.92 -14.18 -8.10
N LEU A 174 3.82 -13.63 -7.30
CA LEU A 174 5.24 -13.59 -7.59
C LEU A 174 5.83 -15.00 -7.61
N HIS A 175 6.62 -15.31 -8.64
CA HIS A 175 7.36 -16.57 -8.73
C HIS A 175 8.81 -16.45 -8.27
N ARG A 176 9.37 -15.24 -8.32
CA ARG A 176 10.74 -14.92 -7.94
C ARG A 176 10.81 -13.51 -7.39
N VAL A 177 11.79 -13.28 -6.54
CA VAL A 177 12.20 -11.95 -6.08
C VAL A 177 13.51 -11.56 -6.75
N THR A 178 13.78 -10.26 -6.83
CA THR A 178 14.95 -9.68 -7.50
C THR A 178 15.49 -8.49 -6.69
N PRO A 179 16.63 -7.90 -7.08
CA PRO A 179 17.14 -6.66 -6.48
C PRO A 179 16.25 -5.41 -6.66
N CYS A 180 15.04 -5.52 -7.22
CA CYS A 180 14.04 -4.45 -7.16
C CYS A 180 13.59 -4.15 -5.73
N LEU A 181 13.63 -5.10 -4.80
CA LEU A 181 13.28 -4.83 -3.40
C LEU A 181 14.29 -3.86 -2.76
N PRO A 182 13.84 -2.80 -2.07
CA PRO A 182 14.75 -1.82 -1.50
C PRO A 182 15.46 -2.36 -0.25
N LEU A 183 16.76 -2.10 -0.14
CA LEU A 183 17.60 -2.48 1.01
C LEU A 183 17.21 -1.78 2.33
N SER A 184 16.37 -0.76 2.25
CA SER A 184 15.90 0.02 3.40
C SER A 184 14.79 -0.66 4.21
N LEU A 185 14.22 -1.76 3.71
CA LEU A 185 13.12 -2.45 4.37
C LEU A 185 13.53 -3.04 5.73
N THR A 186 12.64 -2.86 6.70
CA THR A 186 12.69 -3.50 8.02
C THR A 186 11.62 -4.59 8.14
N VAL A 187 10.52 -4.48 7.40
CA VAL A 187 9.43 -5.46 7.36
C VAL A 187 9.05 -5.73 5.91
N LEU A 188 9.03 -7.01 5.54
CA LEU A 188 8.66 -7.46 4.20
C LEU A 188 7.69 -8.63 4.31
N ASP A 189 6.53 -8.48 3.70
CA ASP A 189 5.56 -9.56 3.55
C ASP A 189 5.47 -10.02 2.09
N LEU A 190 5.83 -11.28 1.86
CA LEU A 190 5.78 -11.99 0.59
C LEU A 190 4.94 -13.28 0.71
N SER A 191 4.09 -13.37 1.73
CA SER A 191 3.24 -14.53 1.96
C SER A 191 2.29 -14.81 0.78
N GLN A 192 1.82 -16.05 0.66
CA GLN A 192 0.81 -16.47 -0.32
C GLN A 192 1.22 -16.15 -1.78
N ASN A 193 2.50 -16.31 -2.11
CA ASN A 193 3.01 -16.19 -3.47
C ASN A 193 3.39 -17.58 -4.03
N PHE A 194 4.15 -17.61 -5.13
CA PHE A 194 4.63 -18.85 -5.76
C PHE A 194 6.16 -18.95 -5.72
N LEU A 195 6.79 -18.36 -4.70
CA LEU A 195 8.24 -18.35 -4.56
C LEU A 195 8.75 -19.76 -4.28
N THR A 196 9.79 -20.19 -4.98
CA THR A 196 10.49 -21.46 -4.74
C THR A 196 11.78 -21.30 -3.95
N GLU A 197 12.28 -20.07 -3.89
CA GLU A 197 13.54 -19.69 -3.24
C GLU A 197 13.53 -18.20 -2.88
N PHE A 198 14.43 -17.80 -1.98
CA PHE A 198 14.59 -16.41 -1.55
C PHE A 198 16.07 -16.11 -1.27
N HIS A 199 16.76 -15.55 -2.28
CA HIS A 199 18.20 -15.30 -2.28
C HIS A 199 18.52 -13.81 -2.43
N LEU A 200 18.16 -13.00 -1.43
CA LEU A 200 18.45 -11.56 -1.43
C LEU A 200 19.17 -11.15 -0.16
N HIS A 201 20.07 -10.18 -0.28
CA HIS A 201 20.69 -9.52 0.85
C HIS A 201 19.84 -8.32 1.30
N LEU A 202 19.26 -8.39 2.49
CA LEU A 202 18.44 -7.31 3.08
C LEU A 202 18.95 -7.01 4.50
N PRO A 203 19.99 -6.18 4.65
CA PRO A 203 20.74 -6.05 5.89
C PRO A 203 19.94 -5.43 7.05
N ASN A 204 18.92 -4.63 6.73
CA ASN A 204 18.08 -3.94 7.70
C ASN A 204 16.80 -4.70 8.06
N LEU A 205 16.54 -5.83 7.39
CA LEU A 205 15.29 -6.56 7.56
C LEU A 205 15.22 -7.18 8.94
N ALA A 206 14.19 -6.84 9.71
CA ALA A 206 13.92 -7.35 11.04
C ALA A 206 12.81 -8.41 11.04
N GLU A 207 11.89 -8.34 10.09
CA GLU A 207 10.73 -9.23 10.00
C GLU A 207 10.45 -9.62 8.55
N LEU A 208 10.34 -10.92 8.30
CA LEU A 208 10.14 -11.51 6.98
C LEU A 208 9.02 -12.55 7.00
N TRP A 209 8.00 -12.34 6.16
CA TRP A 209 6.91 -13.28 5.96
C TRP A 209 7.02 -13.93 4.59
N LEU A 210 7.16 -15.25 4.59
CA LEU A 210 7.25 -16.14 3.43
C LEU A 210 6.20 -17.27 3.49
N THR A 211 5.26 -17.17 4.42
CA THR A 211 4.16 -18.12 4.63
C THR A 211 3.43 -18.47 3.34
N GLY A 212 3.14 -19.76 3.11
CA GLY A 212 2.28 -20.16 2.00
C GLY A 212 2.90 -19.98 0.61
N ASN A 213 4.21 -20.22 0.50
CA ASN A 213 4.94 -20.26 -0.77
C ASN A 213 5.27 -21.73 -1.14
N ARG A 214 6.25 -21.93 -2.03
CA ARG A 214 6.76 -23.25 -2.47
C ARG A 214 8.26 -23.38 -2.19
N ILE A 215 8.73 -22.73 -1.13
CA ILE A 215 10.14 -22.65 -0.79
C ILE A 215 10.61 -24.01 -0.28
N ILE A 216 11.75 -24.47 -0.79
CA ILE A 216 12.30 -25.80 -0.50
C ILE A 216 13.41 -25.80 0.55
N ALA A 217 14.01 -24.64 0.84
CA ALA A 217 15.10 -24.49 1.80
C ALA A 217 14.99 -23.14 2.53
N LEU A 218 15.51 -23.08 3.75
CA LEU A 218 15.60 -21.80 4.46
C LEU A 218 16.46 -20.81 3.66
N PRO A 219 16.13 -19.50 3.68
CA PRO A 219 17.00 -18.49 3.12
C PRO A 219 18.32 -18.42 3.91
N GLU A 220 19.40 -17.99 3.27
CA GLU A 220 20.71 -17.94 3.93
C GLU A 220 20.74 -16.85 5.01
N GLY A 221 20.79 -17.25 6.29
CA GLY A 221 20.71 -16.31 7.42
C GLY A 221 21.76 -15.20 7.43
N GLY A 222 22.95 -15.44 6.85
CA GLY A 222 24.01 -14.44 6.71
C GLY A 222 23.61 -13.23 5.85
N HIS A 223 22.58 -13.36 5.01
CA HIS A 223 22.05 -12.25 4.23
C HIS A 223 21.11 -11.32 5.02
N PHE A 224 20.73 -11.70 6.25
CA PHE A 224 19.78 -10.95 7.09
C PHE A 224 20.30 -10.78 8.52
N PRO A 225 21.41 -10.04 8.72
CA PRO A 225 22.05 -9.87 10.03
C PRO A 225 21.12 -9.29 11.11
N SER A 226 20.10 -8.51 10.71
CA SER A 226 19.14 -7.88 11.63
C SER A 226 17.85 -8.67 11.84
N LEU A 227 17.67 -9.82 11.19
CA LEU A 227 16.39 -10.53 11.18
C LEU A 227 16.07 -11.13 12.54
N ARG A 228 14.91 -10.78 13.08
CA ARG A 228 14.41 -11.25 14.38
C ARG A 228 13.23 -12.20 14.23
N MET A 229 12.42 -12.02 13.20
CA MET A 229 11.19 -12.79 12.99
C MET A 229 11.16 -13.34 11.56
N LEU A 230 11.05 -14.66 11.44
CA LEU A 230 10.91 -15.37 10.16
C LEU A 230 9.68 -16.28 10.20
N PHE A 231 8.70 -15.98 9.36
CA PHE A 231 7.50 -16.78 9.18
C PHE A 231 7.58 -17.47 7.82
N ILE A 232 7.71 -18.80 7.79
CA ILE A 232 7.88 -19.61 6.57
C ILE A 232 7.00 -20.87 6.60
N GLN A 233 5.99 -20.90 7.45
CA GLN A 233 4.98 -21.95 7.53
C GLN A 233 4.26 -22.18 6.19
N SER A 234 3.68 -23.36 6.00
CA SER A 234 2.99 -23.73 4.74
C SER A 234 3.89 -23.61 3.49
N ASN A 235 5.13 -24.07 3.57
CA ASN A 235 6.06 -24.23 2.46
C ASN A 235 6.41 -25.71 2.26
N THR A 236 7.24 -26.02 1.27
CA THR A 236 7.72 -27.39 0.98
C THR A 236 9.16 -27.57 1.47
N LEU A 237 9.44 -27.11 2.70
CA LEU A 237 10.79 -27.10 3.24
C LEU A 237 11.33 -28.52 3.43
N ASN A 238 12.55 -28.75 2.93
CA ASN A 238 13.33 -29.91 3.33
C ASN A 238 13.76 -29.79 4.80
N MET A 239 14.19 -30.91 5.38
CA MET A 239 14.81 -30.88 6.71
C MET A 239 16.02 -29.94 6.71
N PHE A 240 16.03 -28.99 7.65
CA PHE A 240 17.17 -28.14 7.97
C PHE A 240 17.74 -28.53 9.33
N ASN A 241 18.99 -28.17 9.57
CA ASN A 241 19.75 -28.57 10.75
C ASN A 241 20.15 -27.36 11.60
N LYS A 242 20.89 -27.62 12.68
CA LYS A 242 21.35 -26.56 13.59
C LYS A 242 22.24 -25.53 12.90
N SER A 243 23.10 -25.91 11.95
CA SER A 243 23.99 -24.95 11.28
C SER A 243 23.21 -23.95 10.41
N ASP A 244 22.12 -24.38 9.77
CA ASP A 244 21.26 -23.48 8.98
C ASP A 244 20.67 -22.38 9.85
N LEU A 245 20.27 -22.73 11.08
CA LEU A 245 19.73 -21.79 12.06
C LEU A 245 20.80 -20.88 12.68
N MET A 246 22.01 -21.39 12.91
CA MET A 246 23.13 -20.61 13.47
C MET A 246 23.60 -19.50 12.52
N ALA A 247 23.28 -19.59 11.23
CA ALA A 247 23.54 -18.51 10.27
C ALA A 247 22.70 -17.24 10.56
N PHE A 248 21.55 -17.38 11.23
CA PHE A 248 20.73 -16.24 11.63
C PHE A 248 21.16 -15.72 13.00
N GLN A 249 21.98 -14.67 13.01
CA GLN A 249 22.61 -14.17 14.24
C GLN A 249 21.66 -13.49 15.22
N SER A 250 20.54 -12.94 14.72
CA SER A 250 19.60 -12.13 15.51
C SER A 250 18.21 -12.76 15.65
N LEU A 251 18.00 -13.98 15.15
CA LEU A 251 16.68 -14.58 15.04
C LEU A 251 16.13 -14.95 16.42
N GLN A 252 14.91 -14.50 16.71
CA GLN A 252 14.21 -14.71 17.97
C GLN A 252 12.97 -15.59 17.77
N VAL A 253 12.30 -15.45 16.63
CA VAL A 253 11.08 -16.18 16.29
C VAL A 253 11.25 -16.81 14.91
N LEU A 254 11.03 -18.13 14.85
CA LEU A 254 10.94 -18.90 13.62
C LEU A 254 9.65 -19.71 13.65
N GLU A 255 8.78 -19.48 12.68
CA GLU A 255 7.63 -20.34 12.40
C GLU A 255 7.87 -21.09 11.08
N ALA A 256 8.25 -22.36 11.20
CA ALA A 256 8.45 -23.27 10.08
C ALA A 256 7.64 -24.54 10.36
N GLY A 257 6.49 -24.70 9.71
CA GLY A 257 5.53 -25.80 9.92
C GLY A 257 4.44 -25.86 8.86
#